data_AF-A0A7Y8HG87-F1
#
_entry.id   AF-A0A7Y8HG87-F1
#
_cell.length_a   1.000
_cell.length_b   1.000
_cell.length_c   1.000
_cell.angle_alpha   90.00
_cell.angle_beta   90.00
_cell.angle_gamma   90.00
#
_symmetry.space_group_name_H-M   'P 1'
#
loop_
_entity.id
_entity.type
_entity.pdbx_description
1 polymer ?
#
loop_
_entity_poly.entity_id
_entity_poly.type
_entity_poly.pdbx_seq_one_letter_code
_entity_poly.pdbx_strand_id
1 'polypeptide(L)' 'MPITIIKDFCKGCGFCIENCPKKVYELSGEMNKKGYRLPQAVRIESCTECGLCDLYCPDFAIVLEKTKKKAKGKEAR' A
#
# COMPACT_ATOMS: atom_id res chain seq x y z
N MET A 1 11.62 2.41 1.82
CA MET A 1 10.26 2.67 1.32
C MET A 1 9.48 1.38 1.51
N PRO A 2 8.52 1.30 2.42
CA PRO A 2 7.93 0.02 2.80
C PRO A 2 6.93 -0.52 1.78
N ILE A 3 6.49 0.25 0.78
CA ILE A 3 5.41 -0.14 -0.14
C ILE A 3 5.92 -0.15 -1.58
N THR A 4 5.69 -1.26 -2.28
CA THR A 4 5.99 -1.42 -3.72
C THR A 4 4.71 -1.81 -4.46
N ILE A 5 4.45 -1.18 -5.60
CA ILE A 5 3.30 -1.51 -6.47
C ILE A 5 3.83 -2.18 -7.74
N ILE A 6 3.44 -3.43 -7.96
CA ILE A 6 3.78 -4.21 -9.16
C ILE A 6 2.83 -3.78 -10.30
N LYS A 7 3.32 -2.88 -11.14
CA LYS A 7 2.54 -2.22 -12.21
C LYS A 7 1.85 -3.21 -13.16
N ASP A 8 2.46 -4.36 -13.42
CA ASP A 8 1.91 -5.39 -14.32
C ASP A 8 0.72 -6.15 -13.73
N PHE A 9 0.58 -6.19 -12.41
CA PHE A 9 -0.56 -6.82 -11.73
C PHE A 9 -1.62 -5.82 -11.31
N CYS A 10 -1.26 -4.56 -11.10
CA CYS A 10 -2.22 -3.54 -10.68
C CYS A 10 -3.24 -3.23 -11.80
N LYS A 11 -4.53 -3.39 -11.50
CA LYS A 11 -5.65 -3.05 -12.38
C LYS A 11 -6.30 -1.69 -12.07
N GLY A 12 -5.68 -0.87 -11.22
CA GLY A 12 -6.19 0.48 -10.93
C GLY A 12 -7.55 0.52 -10.21
N CYS A 13 -7.94 -0.53 -9.48
CA CYS A 13 -9.24 -0.66 -8.81
C CYS A 13 -9.48 0.33 -7.66
N GLY A 14 -8.43 0.97 -7.13
CA GLY A 14 -8.56 1.99 -6.09
C GLY A 14 -8.77 1.50 -4.66
N PHE A 15 -8.88 0.19 -4.41
CA PHE A 15 -9.10 -0.33 -3.03
C PHE A 15 -8.05 0.11 -2.02
N CYS A 16 -6.79 0.25 -2.44
CA CYS A 16 -5.73 0.76 -1.57
C CYS A 16 -5.92 2.24 -1.17
N ILE A 17 -6.55 3.05 -2.03
CA ILE A 17 -6.87 4.46 -1.75
C ILE A 17 -8.03 4.54 -0.75
N GLU A 18 -9.08 3.75 -0.99
CA GLU A 18 -10.27 3.74 -0.16
C GLU A 18 -9.98 3.20 1.24
N ASN A 19 -9.37 2.01 1.32
CA ASN A 19 -9.22 1.25 2.56
C ASN A 19 -7.98 1.64 3.38
N CYS A 20 -7.09 2.49 2.88
CA CYS A 20 -5.95 2.94 3.68
C CYS A 20 -6.43 3.91 4.78
N PRO A 21 -6.30 3.55 6.08
CA PRO A 21 -6.76 4.40 7.19
C PRO A 21 -5.95 5.69 7.31
N LYS A 22 -4.74 5.71 6.73
CA LYS A 22 -3.83 6.86 6.71
C LYS A 22 -3.86 7.62 5.38
N LYS A 23 -4.73 7.21 4.44
CA LYS A 23 -4.89 7.86 3.12
C LYS A 23 -3.54 8.13 2.45
N VAL A 24 -2.70 7.08 2.43
CA VAL A 24 -1.33 7.13 1.89
C VAL A 24 -1.32 7.24 0.37
N TYR A 25 -2.35 6.72 -0.29
CA TYR A 25 -2.42 6.60 -1.74
C TYR A 25 -3.35 7.65 -2.36
N GLU A 26 -3.00 8.07 -3.57
CA GLU A 26 -3.85 8.85 -4.47
C GLU A 26 -3.80 8.24 -5.88
N LEU A 27 -4.80 8.55 -6.72
CA LEU A 27 -4.79 8.11 -8.12
C LEU A 27 -3.74 8.94 -8.87
N SER A 28 -2.77 8.28 -9.49
CA SER A 28 -1.74 8.96 -10.27
C SER A 28 -2.19 9.19 -11.72
N GLY A 29 -1.48 10.07 -12.42
CA GLY A 29 -1.57 10.20 -13.87
C GLY A 29 -0.83 9.09 -14.63
N GLU A 30 -0.13 8.20 -13.93
CA GLU A 30 0.64 7.13 -14.55
C GLU A 30 -0.27 5.97 -15.00
N MET A 31 -0.03 5.46 -16.20
CA MET A 31 -0.72 4.30 -16.75
C MET A 31 0.26 3.16 -17.03
N ASN A 32 -0.14 1.94 -16.72
CA ASN A 32 0.64 0.75 -17.11
C ASN A 32 0.42 0.39 -18.59
N LYS A 33 1.17 -0.59 -19.09
CA LYS A 33 1.06 -1.10 -20.47
C LYS A 33 -0.33 -1.65 -20.82
N LYS A 34 -1.16 -1.96 -19.83
CA LYS A 34 -2.53 -2.47 -19.98
C LYS A 34 -3.58 -1.36 -19.98
N GLY A 35 -3.17 -0.10 -19.82
CA GLY A 35 -4.07 1.04 -19.82
C GLY A 35 -4.76 1.33 -18.48
N TYR A 36 -4.31 0.74 -17.38
CA TYR A 36 -4.85 1.04 -16.05
C TYR A 36 -4.12 2.22 -15.42
N ARG A 37 -4.88 3.17 -14.86
CA ARG A 37 -4.33 4.24 -14.01
C ARG A 37 -3.89 3.66 -12.67
N LEU A 38 -2.65 3.91 -12.30
CA LEU A 38 -2.06 3.32 -11.11
C LEU A 38 -2.23 4.23 -9.89
N PRO A 39 -2.38 3.66 -8.68
CA PRO A 39 -2.27 4.43 -7.46
C PRO A 39 -0.79 4.79 -7.21
N GLN A 40 -0.56 5.91 -6.54
CA GLN A 40 0.76 6.36 -6.08
C GLN A 40 0.71 6.65 -4.58
N ALA A 41 1.72 6.17 -3.86
CA ALA A 41 1.88 6.47 -2.43
C ALA A 41 2.48 7.87 -2.28
N VAL A 42 1.62 8.86 -2.01
CA VAL A 42 2.00 10.28 -1.89
C VAL A 42 2.32 10.69 -0.45
N ARG A 43 1.82 9.95 0.56
CA ARG A 43 2.02 10.24 1.99
C ARG A 43 2.67 9.05 2.71
N ILE A 44 3.76 8.54 2.14
CA ILE A 44 4.41 7.31 2.63
C ILE A 44 4.91 7.43 4.07
N GLU A 45 5.28 8.63 4.49
CA GLU A 45 5.67 8.99 5.85
C GLU A 45 4.56 8.79 6.89
N SER A 46 3.30 8.79 6.45
CA SER A 46 2.15 8.52 7.32
C SER A 46 1.81 7.02 7.42
N CYS A 47 2.52 6.16 6.69
CA CYS A 47 2.26 4.72 6.69
C CYS A 47 2.63 4.08 8.04
N THR A 48 1.69 3.32 8.60
CA THR A 48 1.90 2.58 9.87
C THR A 48 2.29 1.12 9.66
N GLU A 49 2.55 0.70 8.42
CA GLU A 49 2.88 -0.68 8.05
C GLU A 49 1.81 -1.70 8.49
N CYS A 50 0.53 -1.30 8.46
CA CYS A 50 -0.60 -2.14 8.91
C CYS A 50 -0.88 -3.35 8.00
N GLY A 51 -0.43 -3.36 6.75
CA GLY A 51 -0.64 -4.47 5.81
C GLY A 51 -2.01 -4.53 5.13
N LEU A 52 -2.95 -3.63 5.45
CA LEU A 52 -4.30 -3.65 4.86
C LEU A 52 -4.31 -3.47 3.34
N CYS A 53 -3.40 -2.65 2.80
CA CYS A 53 -3.31 -2.42 1.35
C CYS A 53 -2.87 -3.67 0.57
N ASP A 54 -2.00 -4.50 1.17
CA ASP A 54 -1.57 -5.79 0.63
C ASP A 54 -2.73 -6.81 0.73
N LEU A 55 -3.34 -6.93 1.92
CA LEU A 55 -4.46 -7.82 2.18
C LEU A 55 -5.68 -7.57 1.29
N TYR A 56 -6.05 -6.31 1.05
CA TYR A 56 -7.21 -5.95 0.25
C TYR A 56 -6.91 -5.83 -1.25
N CYS A 57 -5.67 -6.04 -1.69
CA CYS A 57 -5.37 -6.00 -3.12
C CYS A 57 -5.89 -7.29 -3.79
N PRO A 58 -6.93 -7.23 -4.64
CA PRO A 58 -7.50 -8.43 -5.25
C PRO A 58 -6.54 -9.10 -6.26
N ASP A 59 -5.57 -8.33 -6.76
CA ASP A 59 -4.58 -8.76 -7.74
C ASP A 59 -3.19 -8.99 -7.13
N PHE A 60 -3.05 -8.90 -5.80
CA PHE A 60 -1.76 -9.03 -5.09
C PHE A 60 -0.64 -8.13 -5.67
N ALA A 61 -1.03 -6.95 -6.15
CA ALA A 61 -0.15 -6.00 -6.82
C ALA A 61 0.59 -5.07 -5.85
N ILE A 62 0.37 -5.18 -4.54
CA ILE A 62 0.98 -4.33 -3.51
C ILE A 62 1.80 -5.22 -2.60
N VAL A 63 3.07 -4.87 -2.40
CA VAL A 63 3.97 -5.55 -1.48
C VAL A 63 4.35 -4.58 -0.37
N LEU A 64 4.17 -4.99 0.88
CA LEU A 64 4.60 -4.25 2.06
C LEU A 64 5.81 -4.91 2.72
N GLU A 65 6.97 -4.26 2.64
CA GLU A 65 8.18 -4.63 3.39
C GLU A 65 8.15 -3.97 4.77
N LYS A 66 7.87 -4.77 5.81
CA LYS A 66 7.89 -4.29 7.19
C LYS A 66 9.31 -3.95 7.61
N THR A 67 9.52 -2.73 8.08
CA THR A 67 10.78 -2.40 8.75
C THR A 67 10.75 -3.10 10.11
N LYS A 68 11.80 -3.87 10.44
CA LYS A 68 11.88 -4.57 11.74
C LYS A 68 11.86 -3.53 12.87
N LYS A 69 10.68 -3.20 13.39
CA LYS A 69 10.54 -2.45 14.64
C LYS A 69 10.94 -3.40 15.76
N LYS A 70 11.99 -3.04 16.51
CA LYS A 70 12.36 -3.73 17.76
C LYS A 70 11.09 -3.84 18.61
N ALA A 71 10.71 -5.07 18.97
CA ALA A 71 9.62 -5.32 19.89
C ALA A 71 9.93 -4.59 21.21
N LYS A 72 9.22 -3.49 21.48
CA LYS A 72 9.08 -2.99 22.85
C LYS A 72 8.02 -3.88 23.49
N GLY A 73 8.47 -4.79 24.36
CA GLY A 73 7.60 -5.61 25.17
C GLY A 73 6.95 -4.85 26.33
N LYS A 74 6.01 -5.57 26.98
CA LYS A 74 5.25 -5.29 28.22
C LYS A 74 4.17 -4.19 28.08
N GLU A 75 2.95 -4.38 28.62
CA GLU A 75 2.63 -4.95 29.93
C GLU A 75 1.44 -5.92 29.93
N ALA A 76 1.59 -6.98 30.73
CA ALA A 76 0.50 -7.78 31.26
C ALA A 76 -0.15 -7.01 32.42
N ARG A 77 -1.47 -7.10 32.56
CA ARG A 77 -2.20 -6.83 33.80
C ARG A 77 -3.18 -7.95 34.04
#